data_AF-A0A6P1IVT9-F1
#
_entry.id   AF-A0A6P1IVT9-F1
#
_cell.length_a   1.000
_cell.length_b   1.000
_cell.length_c   1.000
_cell.angle_alpha   90.00
_cell.angle_beta   90.00
_cell.angle_gamma   90.00
#
_symmetry.space_group_name_H-M   'P 1'
#
loop_
_entity.id
_entity.type
_entity.pdbx_description
1 polymer ?
#
loop_
_entity_poly.entity_id
_entity_poly.type
_entity_poly.pdbx_seq_one_letter_code
_entity_poly.pdbx_strand_id
1 'polypeptide(L)' 'MNATDKRAMVRNTLRTLANAVAVTAALVTGAAAQSYPSKRLTIIVPYAPGGQFDFVGRKLAQLLSSTDL' A
#
# COMPACT_ATOMS: atom_id res chain seq x y z
N MET A 1 -2.11 -50.62 -10.40
CA MET A 1 -1.66 -49.24 -10.66
C MET A 1 -0.18 -49.16 -10.34
N ASN A 2 0.66 -49.07 -11.37
CA ASN A 2 2.09 -49.40 -11.28
C ASN A 2 2.89 -48.21 -10.71
N ALA A 3 4.07 -48.49 -10.14
CA ALA A 3 4.93 -47.46 -9.55
C ALA A 3 5.31 -46.34 -10.55
N THR A 4 5.36 -46.68 -11.84
CA THR A 4 5.62 -45.78 -12.96
C THR A 4 4.46 -44.80 -13.20
N ASP A 5 3.21 -45.27 -13.09
CA ASP A 5 2.01 -44.44 -13.28
C ASP A 5 1.83 -43.44 -12.13
N LYS A 6 2.16 -43.86 -10.90
CA LYS A 6 2.16 -42.96 -9.73
C LYS A 6 3.16 -41.82 -9.88
N ARG A 7 4.36 -42.10 -10.42
CA ARG A 7 5.40 -41.09 -10.69
C ARG A 7 4.99 -40.11 -11.77
N ALA A 8 4.30 -40.58 -12.81
CA ALA A 8 3.75 -39.72 -13.87
C ALA A 8 2.64 -38.81 -13.33
N MET A 9 1.73 -39.35 -12.51
CA MET A 9 0.65 -38.60 -11.87
C MET A 9 1.19 -37.50 -10.93
N VAL A 10 2.13 -37.84 -10.03
CA VAL A 10 2.72 -36.86 -9.09
C VAL A 10 3.42 -35.72 -9.83
N ARG A 11 4.17 -36.01 -10.91
CA ARG A 11 4.80 -34.98 -11.74
C ARG A 11 3.79 -34.07 -12.41
N ASN A 12 2.66 -34.61 -12.88
CA ASN A 12 1.62 -33.80 -13.50
C ASN A 12 0.97 -32.87 -12.47
N THR A 13 0.62 -33.39 -11.29
CA THR A 13 0.06 -32.61 -10.18
C THR A 13 1.02 -31.52 -9.69
N LEU A 14 2.32 -31.82 -9.59
CA LEU A 14 3.33 -30.83 -9.22
C LEU A 14 3.44 -29.70 -10.25
N ARG A 15 3.32 -30.01 -11.54
CA ARG A 15 3.31 -29.01 -12.62
C ARG A 15 2.07 -28.11 -12.56
N THR A 16 0.88 -28.68 -12.34
CA THR A 16 -0.34 -27.88 -12.20
C THR A 16 -0.29 -26.96 -10.98
N LEU A 17 0.23 -27.46 -9.85
CA LEU A 17 0.41 -26.65 -8.64
C LEU A 17 1.43 -25.52 -8.85
N ALA A 18 2.57 -25.80 -9.48
CA ALA A 18 3.58 -24.78 -9.78
C ALA A 18 3.02 -23.68 -10.69
N ASN A 19 2.24 -24.04 -11.72
CA ASN A 19 1.58 -23.08 -12.59
C ASN A 19 0.52 -22.25 -11.85
N ALA A 20 -0.27 -22.88 -10.99
CA ALA A 20 -1.27 -22.17 -10.18
C ALA A 20 -0.63 -21.14 -9.24
N VAL A 21 0.50 -21.49 -8.62
CA VAL A 21 1.28 -20.55 -7.79
C VAL A 21 1.85 -19.41 -8.62
N ALA A 22 2.42 -19.70 -9.80
CA ALA A 22 2.98 -18.67 -10.69
C ALA A 22 1.92 -17.68 -11.18
N VAL A 23 0.72 -18.17 -11.54
CA VAL A 23 -0.41 -17.31 -11.94
C VAL A 23 -0.88 -16.44 -10.76
N THR A 24 -1.00 -17.01 -9.57
CA THR A 24 -1.42 -16.26 -8.38
C THR A 24 -0.39 -15.19 -7.98
N ALA A 25 0.90 -15.50 -8.10
CA ALA A 25 1.97 -14.53 -7.84
C ALA A 25 1.98 -13.38 -8.86
N ALA A 26 1.68 -13.65 -10.13
CA ALA A 26 1.57 -12.61 -11.16
C ALA A 26 0.36 -11.68 -10.95
N LEU A 27 -0.70 -12.17 -10.28
CA LEU A 27 -1.88 -11.39 -9.92
C LEU A 27 -1.71 -10.54 -8.66
N VAL A 28 -0.61 -10.71 -7.91
CA VAL A 28 -0.28 -9.86 -6.77
C VAL A 28 0.29 -8.52 -7.29
N THR A 29 -0.59 -7.68 -7.84
CA THR A 29 -0.25 -6.29 -8.06
C THR A 29 -0.21 -5.63 -6.69
N GLY A 30 0.99 -5.19 -6.28
CA GLY A 30 1.23 -4.62 -4.95
C GLY A 30 0.16 -3.60 -4.59
N ALA A 31 -0.37 -3.70 -3.37
CA ALA A 31 -1.19 -2.64 -2.81
C ALA A 31 -0.35 -1.36 -2.83
N ALA A 32 -0.63 -0.47 -3.78
CA ALA A 32 0.05 0.81 -3.87
C ALA A 32 -0.35 1.61 -2.63
N ALA A 33 0.54 1.66 -1.64
CA ALA A 33 0.40 2.59 -0.53
C ALA A 33 0.27 3.98 -1.14
N GLN A 34 -0.82 4.67 -0.80
CA GLN A 34 -1.05 6.00 -1.33
C GLN A 34 0.04 6.92 -0.82
N SER A 35 0.68 7.68 -1.71
CA SER A 35 1.60 8.73 -1.30
C SER A 35 0.84 9.74 -0.44
N TYR A 36 1.28 9.88 0.81
CA TYR A 36 0.78 10.91 1.70
C TYR A 36 1.51 12.21 1.36
N PRO A 37 0.81 13.36 1.27
CA PRO A 37 -0.62 13.55 1.48
C PRO A 37 -1.46 13.31 0.21
N SER A 38 -2.45 12.41 0.29
CA SER A 38 -3.37 12.15 -0.82
C SER A 38 -4.50 13.17 -0.95
N LYS A 39 -4.66 14.06 0.04
CA LYS A 39 -5.69 15.11 0.10
C LYS A 39 -5.23 16.27 0.97
N ARG A 40 -5.95 17.39 0.86
CA ARG A 40 -5.73 18.58 1.71
C ARG A 40 -5.89 18.22 3.19
N LEU A 41 -4.96 18.73 4.01
CA LEU A 41 -4.97 18.58 5.46
C LEU A 41 -5.68 19.78 6.12
N THR A 42 -6.50 19.51 7.12
CA THR A 42 -7.17 20.54 7.93
C THR A 42 -6.51 20.61 9.30
N ILE A 43 -5.96 21.76 9.64
CA ILE A 43 -5.36 22.03 10.95
C ILE A 43 -6.39 22.75 11.81
N ILE A 44 -6.82 22.11 12.90
CA ILE A 44 -7.80 22.67 13.83
C ILE A 44 -7.06 23.44 14.93
N VAL A 45 -7.35 24.74 15.05
CA VAL A 45 -6.84 25.59 16.13
C VAL A 45 -8.02 25.92 17.05
N PRO A 46 -8.08 25.38 18.28
CA PRO A 46 -9.22 25.54 19.19
C PRO A 46 -9.16 26.87 19.96
N TYR A 47 -8.77 27.95 19.26
CA TYR A 47 -8.62 29.28 19.83
C TYR A 47 -9.20 30.32 18.86
N ALA A 48 -9.46 31.52 19.37
CA ALA A 48 -9.93 32.62 18.53
C ALA A 48 -8.92 32.95 17.41
N PRO A 49 -9.39 33.35 16.22
CA PRO A 49 -8.52 33.77 15.13
C PRO A 49 -7.70 35.01 15.52
N GLY A 50 -6.46 35.11 15.02
CA GLY A 50 -5.54 36.21 15.35
C GLY A 50 -4.79 36.07 16.68
N GLY A 51 -5.07 35.03 17.48
CA GLY A 51 -4.27 34.71 18.67
C GLY A 51 -2.92 34.06 18.35
N GLN A 52 -2.07 33.88 19.36
CA GLN A 52 -0.74 33.27 19.19
C GLN A 52 -0.81 31.87 18.52
N PHE A 53 -1.83 31.07 18.88
CA PHE A 53 -2.02 29.73 18.31
C PHE A 53 -2.48 29.76 16.84
N ASP A 54 -3.28 30.75 16.42
CA ASP A 54 -3.65 30.91 15.00
C ASP A 54 -2.43 31.32 14.16
N PHE A 55 -1.57 32.20 14.71
CA PHE A 55 -0.32 32.59 14.05
C PHE A 55 0.61 31.38 13.84
N VAL A 56 0.83 30.58 14.89
CA VAL A 56 1.64 29.35 14.81
C VAL A 56 1.02 28.34 13.85
N GLY A 57 -0.31 28.14 13.90
CA GLY A 57 -1.03 27.23 13.01
C GLY A 57 -0.87 27.60 11.53
N ARG A 58 -0.94 28.90 11.20
CA ARG A 58 -0.70 29.39 9.83
C ARG A 58 0.74 29.18 9.36
N LYS A 59 1.72 29.42 10.24
CA LYS A 59 3.13 29.17 9.93
C LYS A 59 3.41 27.68 9.71
N LEU A 60 2.83 26.82 10.53
CA LEU A 60 2.92 25.37 10.38
C LEU A 60 2.30 24.92 9.04
N ALA A 61 1.10 25.40 8.72
CA ALA A 61 0.43 25.09 7.45
C ALA A 61 1.30 25.48 6.24
N GLN A 62 1.94 26.65 6.31
CA GLN A 62 2.82 27.14 5.25
C GLN A 62 4.07 26.26 5.09
N LEU A 63 4.70 25.85 6.20
CA LEU A 63 5.88 24.97 6.18
C LEU A 63 5.56 23.56 5.63
N LEU A 64 4.44 22.99 6.06
CA LEU A 64 3.99 21.67 5.60
C LEU A 64 3.58 21.69 4.13
N SER A 65 3.13 22.84 3.62
CA SER A 65 2.84 23.00 2.20
C SER A 65 4.09 23.18 1.33
N SER A 66 5.18 23.71 1.90
CA SER A 66 6.45 23.90 1.17
C SER A 66 7.37 22.69 1.20
N THR A 67 7.18 21.80 2.18
CA THR A 67 7.95 20.57 2.30
C THR A 67 7.27 19.50 1.45
N ASP A 68 7.85 19.14 0.30
CA ASP A 68 7.42 17.97 -0.47
C ASP A 68 7.67 16.70 0.37
N LEU A 69 6.58 16.10 0.87
CA LEU A 69 6.54 14.81 1.57
C LEU A 69 6.03 13.71 0.63
#